data_AF-A0A521TW64-F1
#
_entry.id   AF-A0A521TW64-F1
#
_cell.length_a   1.000
_cell.length_b   1.000
_cell.length_c   1.000
_cell.angle_alpha   90.00
_cell.angle_beta   90.00
_cell.angle_gamma   90.00
#
_symmetry.space_group_name_H-M   'P 1'
#
loop_
_entity.id
_entity.type
_entity.pdbx_description
1 polymer ?
#
loop_
_entity_poly.entity_id
_entity_poly.type
_entity_poly.pdbx_seq_one_letter_code
_entity_poly.pdbx_strand_id
1 'polypeptide(L)'
;MTRISRDEFAECQRDLRDRLAGVRAEFEEALAHYSVRVQGELARIGDAVSDSSNSSDASERARRAEVIREATRAIRELRLKPERGRRRDLRTVEELAKDLTERIADW
;
A
#
# COMPACT_ATOMS: atom_id res chain seq x y z
N MET A 1 -20.22 37.54 -25.14
CA MET A 1 -18.95 36.85 -24.86
C MET A 1 -17.94 37.89 -24.40
N THR A 2 -17.70 37.98 -23.09
CA THR A 2 -16.73 38.91 -22.51
C THR A 2 -15.32 38.43 -22.86
N ARG A 3 -14.52 39.27 -23.54
CA ARG A 3 -13.10 38.97 -23.81
C ARG A 3 -12.31 39.20 -22.53
N ILE A 4 -11.74 38.14 -21.98
CA ILE A 4 -10.80 38.20 -20.86
C ILE A 4 -9.54 38.94 -21.33
N SER A 5 -9.03 39.86 -20.51
CA SER A 5 -7.80 40.59 -20.81
C SER A 5 -6.58 39.67 -20.75
N ARG A 6 -5.48 40.07 -21.39
CA ARG A 6 -4.23 39.27 -21.37
C ARG A 6 -3.69 39.06 -19.95
N ASP A 7 -3.87 40.05 -19.08
CA ASP A 7 -3.36 40.03 -17.71
C ASP A 7 -4.22 39.13 -16.82
N GLU A 8 -5.55 39.22 -16.92
CA GLU A 8 -6.47 38.30 -16.24
C GLU A 8 -6.23 36.84 -16.68
N PHE A 9 -6.00 36.60 -17.97
CA PHE A 9 -5.65 35.26 -18.45
C PHE A 9 -4.33 34.76 -17.85
N ALA A 10 -3.30 35.61 -17.78
CA ALA A 10 -2.01 35.24 -17.20
C ALA A 10 -2.10 34.97 -15.69
N GLU A 11 -2.97 35.69 -14.98
CA GLU A 11 -3.26 35.47 -13.57
C GLU A 11 -3.99 34.14 -13.33
N CYS A 12 -5.05 33.87 -14.09
CA CYS A 12 -5.73 32.57 -14.06
C CYS A 12 -4.77 31.41 -14.37
N GLN A 13 -3.84 31.60 -15.33
CA GLN A 13 -2.84 30.60 -15.67
C GLN A 13 -1.80 30.38 -14.56
N ARG A 14 -1.45 31.42 -13.79
CA ARG A 14 -0.58 31.29 -12.61
C ARG A 14 -1.31 30.55 -11.48
N ASP A 15 -2.50 31.00 -11.11
CA ASP A 15 -3.31 30.39 -10.04
C ASP A 15 -3.56 28.90 -10.32
N LEU A 16 -3.91 28.52 -11.56
CA LEU A 16 -4.08 27.12 -11.92
C LEU A 16 -2.78 26.31 -11.77
N ARG A 17 -1.62 26.86 -12.17
CA ARG A 17 -0.34 26.16 -12.03
C ARG A 17 0.02 25.92 -10.57
N ASP A 18 -0.19 26.91 -9.73
CA ASP A 18 0.12 26.83 -8.30
C ASP A 18 -0.80 25.81 -7.61
N ARG A 19 -2.10 25.81 -7.93
CA ARG A 19 -3.04 24.80 -7.45
C ARG A 19 -2.67 23.39 -7.88
N LEU A 20 -2.29 23.21 -9.15
CA LEU A 20 -1.84 21.90 -9.66
C LEU A 20 -0.56 21.43 -8.98
N ALA A 21 0.37 22.34 -8.68
CA ALA A 21 1.58 22.02 -7.94
C ALA A 21 1.25 21.58 -6.50
N GLY A 22 0.33 22.27 -5.83
CA GLY A 22 -0.16 21.89 -4.49
C GLY A 22 -0.80 20.51 -4.48
N VAL A 23 -1.75 20.25 -5.39
CA VAL A 23 -2.41 18.92 -5.51
C VAL A 23 -1.39 17.83 -5.81
N ARG A 24 -0.35 18.11 -6.62
CA ARG A 24 0.72 17.13 -6.88
C ARG A 24 1.52 16.83 -5.62
N ALA A 25 1.88 17.85 -4.83
CA ALA A 25 2.61 17.66 -3.57
C ALA A 25 1.79 16.84 -2.56
N GLU A 26 0.52 17.19 -2.36
CA GLU A 26 -0.40 16.43 -1.50
C GLU A 26 -0.56 14.97 -1.96
N PHE A 27 -0.62 14.76 -3.28
CA PHE A 27 -0.67 13.42 -3.85
C PHE A 27 0.59 12.61 -3.56
N GLU A 28 1.78 13.20 -3.71
CA GLU A 28 3.06 12.56 -3.43
C GLU A 28 3.21 12.23 -1.94
N GLU A 29 2.83 13.15 -1.05
CA GLU A 29 2.83 12.96 0.40
C GLU A 29 1.88 11.82 0.81
N ALA A 30 0.66 11.81 0.28
CA ALA A 30 -0.31 10.74 0.54
C ALA A 30 0.21 9.37 0.08
N LEU A 31 0.88 9.31 -1.08
CA LEU A 31 1.51 8.07 -1.56
C LEU A 31 2.67 7.62 -0.65
N ALA A 32 3.50 8.55 -0.18
CA ALA A 32 4.61 8.26 0.70
C ALA A 32 4.13 7.70 2.05
N HIS A 33 3.20 8.39 2.72
CA HIS A 33 2.62 7.92 3.98
C HIS A 33 1.98 6.55 3.84
N TYR A 34 1.20 6.35 2.77
CA TYR A 34 0.55 5.08 2.51
C TYR A 34 1.56 3.96 2.28
N SER A 35 2.60 4.20 1.47
CA SER A 35 3.67 3.23 1.22
C SER A 35 4.40 2.84 2.50
N VAL A 36 4.76 3.80 3.34
CA VAL A 36 5.45 3.55 4.62
C VAL A 36 4.60 2.68 5.54
N ARG A 37 3.30 2.96 5.65
CA ARG A 37 2.39 2.17 6.49
C ARG A 37 2.33 0.71 6.01
N VAL A 38 2.11 0.50 4.71
CA VAL A 38 2.03 -0.86 4.13
C VAL A 38 3.35 -1.61 4.28
N GLN A 39 4.49 -0.93 4.08
CA GLN A 39 5.82 -1.51 4.33
C GLN A 39 6.00 -1.92 5.79
N GLY A 40 5.55 -1.10 6.75
CA GLY A 40 5.60 -1.42 8.17
C GLY A 40 4.70 -2.59 8.58
N GLU A 41 3.55 -2.77 7.94
CA GLU A 41 2.71 -3.96 8.12
C GLU A 41 3.42 -5.23 7.61
N LEU A 42 3.97 -5.18 6.40
CA LEU A 42 4.72 -6.31 5.83
C LEU A 42 5.97 -6.68 6.65
N ALA A 43 6.69 -5.69 7.18
CA ALA A 43 7.83 -5.93 8.06
C ALA A 43 7.42 -6.66 9.34
N ARG A 44 6.36 -6.19 10.02
CA ARG A 44 5.84 -6.84 11.23
C ARG A 44 5.38 -8.29 10.98
N ILE A 45 4.77 -8.55 9.83
CA ILE A 45 4.41 -9.91 9.39
C ILE A 45 5.67 -10.78 9.26
N GLY A 46 6.73 -10.26 8.61
CA GLY A 46 8.00 -10.97 8.45
C GLY A 46 8.67 -11.30 9.80
N ASP A 47 8.64 -10.35 10.73
CA ASP A 47 9.19 -10.53 12.08
C ASP A 47 8.40 -11.62 12.85
N ALA A 48 7.06 -11.56 12.83
CA ALA A 48 6.20 -12.53 13.50
C ALA A 48 6.40 -13.97 12.97
N VAL A 49 6.57 -14.13 11.65
CA VAL A 49 6.88 -15.44 11.05
C VAL A 49 8.24 -15.94 11.52
N SER A 50 9.24 -15.07 11.65
CA SER A 50 10.60 -15.43 12.04
C SER A 50 10.71 -15.87 13.50
N ASP A 51 10.00 -15.17 14.39
CA ASP A 51 9.96 -15.46 15.84
C ASP A 51 9.24 -16.78 16.17
N SER A 52 8.39 -17.27 15.25
CA SER A 52 7.55 -18.45 15.44
C SER A 52 8.31 -19.80 15.40
N SER A 53 9.60 -19.80 15.04
CA SER A 53 10.45 -20.99 14.87
C SER A 53 10.75 -21.77 16.16
N ASN A 54 10.40 -21.23 17.32
CA ASN A 54 10.77 -21.79 18.63
C ASN A 54 9.73 -22.74 19.27
N SER A 55 8.60 -23.04 18.61
CA SER A 55 7.56 -23.91 19.22
C SER A 55 7.98 -25.38 19.25
N SER A 56 8.01 -25.98 20.44
CA SER A 56 8.33 -27.40 20.67
C SER A 56 7.17 -28.35 20.36
N ASP A 57 5.93 -27.86 20.25
CA ASP A 57 4.75 -28.68 19.93
C ASP A 57 4.58 -28.92 18.43
N ALA A 58 4.39 -30.20 18.06
CA ALA A 58 4.20 -30.61 16.67
C ALA A 58 2.85 -30.19 16.09
N SER A 59 1.78 -30.13 16.90
CA SER A 59 0.45 -29.71 16.43
C SER A 59 0.46 -28.23 16.08
N GLU A 60 1.03 -27.41 16.96
CA GLU A 60 1.23 -25.97 16.74
C GLU A 60 2.08 -25.68 15.50
N ARG A 61 3.20 -26.41 15.31
CA ARG A 61 4.02 -26.27 14.09
C ARG A 61 3.24 -26.63 12.82
N ALA A 62 2.39 -27.65 12.85
CA ALA A 62 1.58 -28.04 11.70
C ALA A 62 0.54 -26.97 11.33
N ARG A 63 -0.14 -26.39 12.33
CA ARG A 63 -1.09 -25.28 12.14
C ARG A 63 -0.41 -24.07 11.53
N ARG A 64 0.71 -23.62 12.11
CA ARG A 64 1.49 -22.49 11.60
C ARG A 64 2.02 -22.73 10.19
N ALA A 65 2.52 -23.94 9.90
CA ALA A 65 3.00 -24.30 8.57
C ALA A 65 1.90 -24.18 7.50
N GLU A 66 0.65 -24.51 7.84
CA GLU A 66 -0.47 -24.36 6.90
C GLU A 66 -0.75 -22.90 6.59
N VAL A 67 -0.82 -22.05 7.61
CA VAL A 67 -1.00 -20.61 7.44
C VAL A 67 0.15 -19.98 6.63
N ILE A 68 1.41 -20.40 6.84
CA ILE A 68 2.55 -19.97 6.02
C ILE A 68 2.37 -20.37 4.55
N ARG A 69 1.89 -21.59 4.26
CA ARG A 69 1.65 -22.03 2.88
C ARG A 69 0.56 -21.22 2.21
N GLU A 70 -0.53 -20.95 2.92
CA GLU A 70 -1.62 -20.11 2.40
C GLU A 70 -1.16 -18.68 2.13
N ALA A 71 -0.43 -18.07 3.06
CA ALA A 71 0.18 -16.75 2.89
C ALA A 71 1.13 -16.72 1.69
N THR A 72 1.96 -17.74 1.54
CA THR A 72 2.89 -17.89 0.40
C THR A 72 2.13 -17.98 -0.93
N ARG A 73 1.01 -18.72 -0.97
CA ARG A 73 0.15 -18.80 -2.16
C ARG A 73 -0.43 -17.43 -2.51
N ALA A 74 -1.00 -16.72 -1.53
CA ALA A 74 -1.58 -15.40 -1.74
C ALA A 74 -0.55 -14.40 -2.30
N ILE A 75 0.68 -14.41 -1.77
CA ILE A 75 1.78 -13.58 -2.28
C ILE A 75 2.15 -13.95 -3.74
N ARG A 76 2.22 -15.24 -4.08
CA ARG A 76 2.54 -15.69 -5.45
C ARG A 76 1.47 -15.31 -6.47
N GLU A 77 0.22 -15.26 -6.03
CA GLU A 77 -0.94 -14.88 -6.83
C GLU A 77 -1.10 -13.36 -6.96
N LEU A 78 -0.41 -12.57 -6.12
CA LEU A 78 -0.40 -11.12 -6.21
C LEU A 78 0.12 -10.68 -7.60
N ARG A 79 -0.70 -9.88 -8.29
CA ARG A 79 -0.38 -9.30 -9.59
C ARG A 79 -0.59 -7.80 -9.53
N LEU A 80 0.49 -7.06 -9.34
CA LEU A 80 0.50 -5.61 -9.48
C LEU A 80 0.48 -5.25 -10.96
N LYS A 81 -0.29 -4.23 -11.35
CA LYS A 81 -0.40 -3.73 -12.72
C LYS A 81 -0.16 -2.22 -12.71
N PRO A 82 1.11 -1.77 -12.67
CA PRO A 82 1.47 -0.36 -12.47
C PRO A 82 0.87 0.55 -13.54
N GLU A 83 0.71 0.01 -14.75
CA GLU A 83 0.08 0.61 -15.93
C GLU A 83 -1.36 1.09 -15.67
N ARG A 84 -2.08 0.46 -14.73
CA ARG A 84 -3.49 0.76 -14.40
C ARG A 84 -3.62 1.78 -13.27
N GLY A 85 -2.51 2.35 -12.82
CA GLY A 85 -2.43 3.40 -11.81
C GLY A 85 -1.89 2.88 -10.47
N ARG A 86 -0.77 3.48 -10.03
CA ARG A 86 -0.07 3.15 -8.78
C ARG A 86 -0.97 3.09 -7.54
N ARG A 87 -2.02 3.92 -7.47
CA ARG A 87 -3.00 3.91 -6.36
C ARG A 87 -3.80 2.61 -6.25
N ARG A 88 -4.12 1.97 -7.38
CA ARG A 88 -4.90 0.73 -7.39
C ARG A 88 -4.06 -0.44 -6.88
N ASP A 89 -2.83 -0.53 -7.36
CA ASP A 89 -1.87 -1.53 -6.90
C ASP A 89 -1.56 -1.38 -5.42
N LEU A 90 -1.37 -0.14 -4.96
CA LEU A 90 -1.18 0.16 -3.55
C LEU A 90 -2.33 -0.36 -2.68
N ARG A 91 -3.58 -0.15 -3.10
CA ARG A 91 -4.76 -0.71 -2.42
C ARG A 91 -4.74 -2.23 -2.36
N THR A 92 -4.40 -2.89 -3.47
CA THR A 92 -4.31 -4.35 -3.51
C THR A 92 -3.23 -4.89 -2.57
N VAL A 93 -2.10 -4.19 -2.43
CA VAL A 93 -1.07 -4.58 -1.46
C VAL A 93 -1.55 -4.38 -0.01
N GLU A 94 -2.27 -3.29 0.30
CA GLU A 94 -2.85 -3.09 1.63
C GLU A 94 -3.88 -4.16 1.99
N GLU A 95 -4.78 -4.50 1.06
CA GLU A 95 -5.78 -5.56 1.27
C GLU A 95 -5.09 -6.88 1.60
N LEU A 96 -4.05 -7.25 0.83
CA LEU A 96 -3.22 -8.42 1.14
C LEU A 96 -2.54 -8.31 2.51
N ALA A 97 -1.98 -7.16 2.87
CA ALA A 97 -1.28 -6.97 4.15
C ALA A 97 -2.24 -7.12 5.35
N LYS A 98 -3.48 -6.64 5.23
CA LYS A 98 -4.53 -6.87 6.25
C LYS A 98 -4.88 -8.34 6.39
N ASP A 99 -5.16 -9.01 5.28
CA ASP A 99 -5.52 -10.44 5.27
C ASP A 99 -4.41 -11.29 5.91
N LEU A 100 -3.14 -11.00 5.60
CA LEU A 100 -2.00 -11.69 6.20
C LEU A 100 -1.87 -11.41 7.69
N THR A 101 -2.09 -10.17 8.12
CA THR A 101 -2.03 -9.78 9.54
C THR A 101 -3.06 -10.54 10.36
N GLU A 102 -4.31 -10.62 9.89
CA GLU A 102 -5.38 -11.34 10.60
C GLU A 102 -5.06 -12.84 10.74
N ARG A 103 -4.62 -13.48 9.65
CA ARG A 103 -4.23 -14.90 9.66
C ARG A 103 -3.08 -15.22 10.61
N ILE A 104 -2.10 -14.31 10.70
CA ILE A 104 -0.91 -14.45 11.56
C ILE A 104 -1.20 -14.01 13.00
N ALA A 105 -2.18 -13.16 13.26
CA ALA A 105 -2.59 -12.88 14.62
C ALA A 105 -3.31 -14.07 15.26
N ASP A 106 -4.02 -14.87 14.44
CA ASP A 106 -4.91 -15.93 14.92
C ASP A 106 -4.30 -17.34 14.90
N TRP A 107 -3.09 -17.53 14.35
CA TRP A 107 -2.44 -18.84 14.20
C TRP A 107 -1.85 -19.41 15.49
#